data_AF-A0A966DYP8-F1
#
_entry.id   AF-A0A966DYP8-F1
#
_cell.length_a   1.000
_cell.length_b   1.000
_cell.length_c   1.000
_cell.angle_alpha   90.00
_cell.angle_beta   90.00
_cell.angle_gamma   90.00
#
_symmetry.space_group_name_H-M   'P 1'
#
loop_
_entity.id
_entity.type
_entity.pdbx_description
1 polymer ?
#
loop_
_entity_poly.entity_id
_entity_poly.type
_entity_poly.pdbx_seq_one_letter_code
_entity_poly.pdbx_strand_id
1 'polypeptide(L)'
;MSKDLGSQYVQAVSQGDITRLHELFSEDIVFLAATQGDSWHAIGWPETEKALHELYPPGEQVSEVVSVDHHDVPGRYRISYRLRGHKLEYGPFEYEHQVYYNTEGNKINRLRVLCSGIYAPG
;
A
#
# COMPACT_ATOMS: atom_id res chain seq x y z
N MET A 1 20.99 -3.36 -4.98
CA MET A 1 20.07 -2.74 -5.97
C MET A 1 19.40 -1.59 -5.25
N SER A 2 19.49 -0.36 -5.78
CA SER A 2 18.67 0.75 -5.27
C SER A 2 17.21 0.31 -5.38
N LYS A 3 16.53 0.07 -4.25
CA LYS A 3 15.12 -0.31 -4.27
C LYS A 3 14.35 0.86 -4.86
N ASP A 4 13.67 0.68 -5.98
CA ASP A 4 12.76 1.69 -6.52
C ASP A 4 11.70 2.04 -5.46
N LEU A 5 11.06 3.21 -5.57
CA LEU A 5 10.10 3.69 -4.56
C LEU A 5 8.92 2.72 -4.37
N GLY A 6 8.54 1.95 -5.39
CA GLY A 6 7.52 0.91 -5.27
C GLY A 6 7.98 -0.21 -4.35
N SER A 7 9.20 -0.73 -4.54
CA SER A 7 9.79 -1.75 -3.66
C SER A 7 9.88 -1.28 -2.20
N GLN A 8 10.19 0.00 -1.98
CA GLN A 8 10.26 0.59 -0.65
C GLN A 8 8.87 0.74 -0.02
N TYR A 9 7.87 1.13 -0.83
CA TYR A 9 6.48 1.21 -0.41
C TYR A 9 5.94 -0.15 0.04
N VAL A 10 6.16 -1.22 -0.74
CA VAL A 10 5.72 -2.58 -0.38
C VAL A 10 6.38 -3.04 0.91
N GLN A 11 7.68 -2.76 1.08
CA GLN A 11 8.38 -3.08 2.32
C GLN A 11 7.74 -2.37 3.52
N ALA A 12 7.50 -1.06 3.42
CA ALA A 12 6.89 -0.29 4.50
C ALA A 12 5.48 -0.80 4.84
N VAL A 13 4.64 -1.07 3.83
CA VAL A 13 3.31 -1.68 4.02
C VAL A 13 3.40 -3.03 4.71
N SER A 14 4.30 -3.92 4.25
CA SER A 14 4.48 -5.25 4.83
C SER A 14 4.94 -5.23 6.29
N GLN A 15 5.47 -4.09 6.75
CA GLN A 15 5.96 -3.89 8.11
C GLN A 15 4.98 -3.05 8.96
N GLY A 16 3.89 -2.55 8.37
CA GLY A 16 3.01 -1.56 9.02
C GLY A 16 3.73 -0.26 9.38
N ASP A 17 4.81 0.08 8.67
CA ASP A 17 5.69 1.21 9.00
C ASP A 17 5.17 2.52 8.40
N ILE A 18 4.22 3.14 9.11
CA ILE A 18 3.62 4.41 8.72
C ILE A 18 4.66 5.54 8.67
N THR A 19 5.66 5.53 9.56
CA THR A 19 6.76 6.50 9.54
C THR A 19 7.56 6.38 8.24
N ARG A 20 7.87 5.17 7.80
CA ARG A 20 8.54 4.96 6.52
C ARG A 20 7.66 5.36 5.33
N LEU A 21 6.35 5.14 5.40
CA LEU A 21 5.42 5.63 4.36
C LEU A 21 5.43 7.16 4.27
N HIS A 22 5.46 7.87 5.39
CA HIS A 22 5.60 9.33 5.42
C HIS A 22 6.87 9.79 4.69
N GLU A 23 8.01 9.11 4.95
CA GLU A 23 9.28 9.42 4.30
C GLU A 23 9.28 9.15 2.80
N LEU A 24 8.40 8.28 2.29
CA LEU A 24 8.28 7.99 0.86
C LEU A 24 7.39 8.97 0.12
N PHE A 25 6.47 9.65 0.82
CA PHE A 25 5.48 10.52 0.20
C PHE A 25 5.95 11.98 0.17
N SER A 26 5.44 12.73 -0.81
CA SER A 26 5.52 14.18 -0.82
C SER A 26 4.49 14.78 0.16
N GLU A 27 4.70 16.01 0.60
CA GLU A 27 3.78 16.70 1.51
C GLU A 27 2.38 16.89 0.90
N ASP A 28 2.31 16.99 -0.43
CA ASP A 28 1.11 17.21 -1.25
C ASP A 28 0.54 15.92 -1.87
N ILE A 29 0.89 14.74 -1.33
CA ILE A 29 0.43 13.44 -1.79
C ILE A 29 -1.08 13.42 -2.06
N VAL A 30 -1.48 12.95 -3.25
CA VAL A 30 -2.86 12.62 -3.57
C VAL A 30 -3.04 11.10 -3.47
N PHE A 31 -3.77 10.66 -2.45
CA PHE A 31 -4.01 9.28 -2.14
C PHE A 31 -5.44 8.87 -2.50
N LEU A 32 -5.56 7.77 -3.24
CA LEU A 32 -6.81 7.10 -3.54
C LEU A 32 -6.65 5.62 -3.20
N ALA A 33 -7.60 5.07 -2.48
CA ALA A 33 -7.65 3.63 -2.23
C ALA A 33 -9.07 3.10 -2.30
N ALA A 34 -9.20 1.84 -2.69
CA ALA A 34 -10.47 1.12 -2.63
C ALA A 34 -10.25 -0.33 -2.25
N THR A 35 -11.08 -0.82 -1.33
CA THR A 35 -11.28 -2.24 -1.06
C THR A 35 -12.66 -2.66 -1.58
N GLN A 36 -13.12 -3.86 -1.24
CA GLN A 36 -14.45 -4.33 -1.62
C GLN A 36 -15.57 -3.53 -0.93
N GLY A 37 -15.35 -3.06 0.30
CA GLY A 37 -16.37 -2.39 1.12
C GLY A 37 -16.21 -0.88 1.21
N ASP A 38 -14.97 -0.39 1.06
CA ASP A 38 -14.61 0.97 1.44
C ASP A 38 -13.75 1.66 0.38
N SER A 39 -13.76 2.99 0.40
CA SER A 39 -12.91 3.81 -0.46
C SER A 39 -12.46 5.07 0.25
N TRP A 40 -11.24 5.51 -0.07
CA TRP A 40 -10.62 6.68 0.51
C TRP A 40 -10.13 7.62 -0.59
N HIS A 41 -10.28 8.91 -0.33
CA HIS A 41 -9.64 9.98 -1.09
C HIS A 41 -9.08 11.00 -0.12
N ALA A 42 -7.76 11.15 -0.12
CA ALA A 42 -7.05 12.05 0.76
C ALA A 42 -6.05 12.90 -0.02
N ILE A 43 -5.85 14.13 0.43
CA ILE A 43 -4.89 15.08 -0.13
C ILE A 43 -4.04 15.59 1.02
N GLY A 44 -2.72 15.47 0.87
CA GLY A 44 -1.74 15.81 1.89
C GLY A 44 -1.52 14.70 2.91
N TRP A 45 -0.40 14.77 3.62
CA TRP A 45 0.01 13.75 4.58
C TRP A 45 -1.00 13.51 5.72
N PRO A 46 -1.53 14.52 6.43
CA PRO A 46 -2.40 14.26 7.59
C PRO A 46 -3.65 13.43 7.26
N GLU A 47 -4.22 13.66 6.08
CA GLU A 47 -5.42 12.96 5.62
C GLU A 47 -5.07 11.58 5.05
N THR A 48 -3.90 11.48 4.42
CA THR A 48 -3.36 10.20 3.92
C THR A 48 -3.02 9.26 5.07
N GLU A 49 -2.43 9.76 6.16
CA GLU A 49 -2.09 8.97 7.35
C GLU A 49 -3.34 8.34 7.97
N LYS A 50 -4.44 9.10 8.11
CA LYS A 50 -5.73 8.58 8.59
C LYS A 50 -6.25 7.47 7.69
N ALA A 51 -6.22 7.69 6.37
CA ALA A 51 -6.67 6.68 5.40
C ALA A 51 -5.78 5.42 5.41
N LEU A 52 -4.47 5.57 5.62
CA LEU A 52 -3.55 4.44 5.77
C LEU A 52 -3.81 3.63 7.05
N HIS A 53 -4.15 4.29 8.16
CA HIS A 53 -4.53 3.60 9.39
C HIS A 53 -5.84 2.83 9.26
N GLU A 54 -6.76 3.27 8.41
CA GLU A 54 -7.99 2.52 8.12
C GLU A 54 -7.75 1.38 7.12
N LEU A 55 -6.93 1.61 6.09
CA LEU A 55 -6.58 0.62 5.07
C LEU A 55 -5.67 -0.50 5.63
N TYR A 56 -4.76 -0.16 6.54
CA TYR A 56 -3.81 -1.06 7.19
C TYR A 56 -3.97 -0.94 8.72
N PRO A 57 -5.07 -1.46 9.27
CA PRO A 57 -5.37 -1.26 10.67
C PRO A 57 -4.34 -1.93 11.57
N PRO A 58 -4.04 -1.32 12.74
CA PRO A 58 -3.09 -1.90 13.68
C PRO A 58 -3.57 -3.28 14.15
N GLY A 59 -2.62 -4.18 14.40
CA GLY A 59 -2.89 -5.56 14.83
C GLY A 59 -2.96 -6.57 13.69
N GLU A 60 -2.89 -6.13 12.43
CA GLU A 60 -2.58 -7.01 11.30
C GLU A 60 -1.10 -7.37 11.29
N GLN A 61 -0.81 -8.66 11.36
CA GLN A 61 0.56 -9.16 11.25
C GLN A 61 0.75 -9.78 9.88
N VAL A 62 1.42 -9.06 8.99
CA VAL A 62 1.88 -9.61 7.71
C VAL A 62 3.02 -10.59 8.01
N SER A 63 2.85 -11.84 7.61
CA SER A 63 3.85 -12.90 7.79
C SER A 63 4.71 -13.09 6.54
N GLU A 64 4.20 -12.73 5.36
CA GLU A 64 4.86 -13.01 4.09
C GLU A 64 4.48 -11.99 3.01
N VAL A 65 5.48 -11.51 2.26
CA VAL A 65 5.29 -10.86 0.95
C VAL A 65 5.37 -11.95 -0.11
N VAL A 66 4.22 -12.44 -0.55
CA VAL A 66 4.10 -13.64 -1.40
C VAL A 66 4.62 -13.38 -2.81
N SER A 67 4.35 -12.20 -3.36
CA SER A 67 4.81 -11.80 -4.69
C SER A 67 4.84 -10.29 -4.84
N VAL A 68 5.76 -9.80 -5.67
CA VAL A 68 5.86 -8.39 -6.09
C VAL A 68 6.14 -8.37 -7.59
N ASP A 69 5.32 -7.65 -8.35
CA ASP A 69 5.45 -7.42 -9.79
C ASP A 69 5.54 -5.92 -10.06
N HIS A 70 6.52 -5.52 -10.87
CA HIS A 70 6.74 -4.13 -11.27
C HIS A 70 6.44 -3.95 -12.74
N HIS A 71 5.77 -2.86 -13.08
CA HIS A 71 5.48 -2.55 -14.47
C HIS A 71 5.46 -1.04 -14.71
N ASP A 72 6.03 -0.62 -15.83
CA ASP A 72 5.96 0.76 -16.29
C ASP A 72 4.73 0.94 -17.17
N VAL A 73 3.90 1.93 -16.83
CA VAL A 73 2.74 2.32 -17.62
C VAL A 73 3.03 3.71 -18.18
N PRO A 74 2.62 4.05 -19.42
CA PRO A 74 2.87 5.39 -19.96
C PRO A 74 2.49 6.51 -18.95
N GLY A 75 3.52 7.23 -18.47
CA GLY A 75 3.39 8.33 -17.52
C GLY A 75 3.22 7.97 -16.04
N ARG A 76 3.36 6.70 -15.62
CA ARG A 76 3.29 6.27 -14.21
C ARG A 76 3.93 4.90 -13.97
N TYR A 77 4.14 4.56 -12.71
CA TYR A 77 4.60 3.23 -12.33
C TYR A 77 3.43 2.41 -11.80
N ARG A 78 3.50 1.09 -11.95
CA ARG A 78 2.58 0.13 -11.35
C ARG A 78 3.39 -0.88 -10.54
N ILE A 79 2.93 -1.15 -9.33
CA ILE A 79 3.38 -2.28 -8.53
C ILE A 79 2.17 -3.10 -8.09
N SER A 80 2.22 -4.41 -8.35
CA SER A 80 1.26 -5.37 -7.84
C SER A 80 1.96 -6.21 -6.79
N TYR A 81 1.36 -6.37 -5.61
CA TYR A 81 1.94 -7.20 -4.56
C TYR A 81 0.86 -7.95 -3.81
N ARG A 82 1.24 -9.13 -3.32
CA ARG A 82 0.37 -10.01 -2.56
C ARG A 82 0.95 -10.26 -1.17
N LEU A 83 0.14 -10.01 -0.16
CA LEU A 83 0.52 -10.18 1.23
C LEU A 83 -0.29 -11.31 1.84
N ARG A 84 0.38 -12.09 2.68
CA ARG A 84 -0.25 -13.07 3.57
C ARG A 84 0.07 -12.67 5.00
N GLY A 85 -0.92 -12.84 5.87
CA GLY A 85 -0.78 -12.52 7.28
C GLY A 85 -1.81 -13.19 8.13
N HIS A 86 -1.92 -12.70 9.36
CA HIS A 86 -2.87 -13.16 10.35
C HIS A 86 -3.43 -11.98 11.14
N LYS A 87 -4.73 -12.04 11.43
CA LYS A 87 -5.42 -11.11 12.32
C LYS A 87 -6.08 -11.90 13.45
N LEU A 88 -5.95 -11.44 14.69
CA LEU A 88 -6.48 -12.16 15.86
C LEU A 88 -7.99 -12.44 15.76
N GLU A 89 -8.74 -11.56 15.10
CA GLU A 89 -10.21 -11.64 15.02
C GLU A 89 -10.73 -12.59 13.93
N TYR A 90 -10.02 -12.73 12.80
CA TYR A 90 -10.51 -13.46 11.62
C TYR A 90 -9.57 -14.57 11.14
N GLY A 91 -8.40 -14.73 11.76
CA GLY A 91 -7.42 -15.75 11.40
C GLY A 91 -6.53 -15.35 10.23
N PRO A 92 -6.06 -16.31 9.42
CA PRO A 92 -5.18 -16.02 8.30
C PRO A 92 -5.89 -15.22 7.20
N PHE A 93 -5.15 -14.34 6.55
CA PHE A 93 -5.62 -13.58 5.40
C PHE A 93 -4.60 -13.59 4.28
N GLU A 94 -5.09 -13.42 3.05
CA GLU A 94 -4.29 -13.10 1.87
C GLU A 94 -5.03 -12.07 1.02
N TYR A 95 -4.31 -11.07 0.51
CA TYR A 95 -4.87 -10.10 -0.43
C TYR A 95 -3.81 -9.64 -1.42
N GLU A 96 -4.26 -9.21 -2.60
CA GLU A 96 -3.45 -8.51 -3.58
C GLU A 96 -3.81 -7.02 -3.60
N HIS A 97 -2.79 -6.17 -3.64
CA HIS A 97 -2.92 -4.76 -3.96
C HIS A 97 -2.31 -4.50 -5.34
N GLN A 98 -3.08 -3.85 -6.20
CA GLN A 98 -2.58 -3.23 -7.42
C GLN A 98 -2.46 -1.73 -7.20
N VAL A 99 -1.25 -1.22 -7.37
CA VAL A 99 -0.91 0.16 -7.02
C VAL A 99 -0.33 0.89 -8.21
N TYR A 100 -0.94 2.02 -8.57
CA TYR A 100 -0.38 2.96 -9.53
C TYR A 100 0.15 4.19 -8.80
N TYR A 101 1.38 4.59 -9.12
CA TYR A 101 1.99 5.74 -8.48
C TYR A 101 2.74 6.64 -9.45
N ASN A 102 2.79 7.92 -9.09
CA ASN A 102 3.61 8.93 -9.73
C ASN A 102 4.68 9.39 -8.74
N THR A 103 5.79 9.85 -9.28
CA THR A 103 6.91 10.35 -8.48
C THR A 103 7.26 11.78 -8.87
N GLU A 104 7.65 12.56 -7.88
CA GLU A 104 8.29 13.86 -8.05
C GLU A 104 9.63 13.80 -7.32
N GLY A 105 10.73 13.82 -8.09
CA GLY A 105 12.05 13.50 -7.57
C GLY A 105 12.08 12.10 -6.95
N ASN A 106 12.43 12.02 -5.66
CA ASN A 106 12.52 10.79 -4.88
C ASN A 106 11.31 10.55 -3.98
N LYS A 107 10.17 11.21 -4.24
CA LYS A 107 8.94 11.08 -3.47
C LYS A 107 7.79 10.59 -4.34
N ILE A 108 6.87 9.85 -3.75
CA ILE A 108 5.58 9.52 -4.36
C ILE A 108 4.63 10.69 -4.11
N ASN A 109 4.08 11.28 -5.17
CA ASN A 109 3.13 12.41 -5.07
C ASN A 109 1.69 12.04 -5.47
N ARG A 110 1.49 10.88 -6.09
CA ARG A 110 0.15 10.31 -6.32
C ARG A 110 0.20 8.82 -6.09
N LEU A 111 -0.79 8.28 -5.39
CA LEU A 111 -0.91 6.87 -5.10
C LEU A 111 -2.35 6.43 -5.31
N ARG A 112 -2.55 5.35 -6.06
CA ARG A 112 -3.86 4.72 -6.30
C ARG A 112 -3.75 3.26 -5.96
N VAL A 113 -4.45 2.81 -4.93
CA VAL A 113 -4.43 1.43 -4.43
C VAL A 113 -5.78 0.78 -4.72
N LEU A 114 -5.78 -0.40 -5.33
CA LEU A 114 -6.95 -1.24 -5.44
C LEU A 114 -6.66 -2.58 -4.77
N CYS A 115 -7.49 -2.96 -3.81
CA CYS A 115 -7.41 -4.25 -3.14
C CYS A 115 -8.31 -5.29 -3.82
N SER A 116 -7.79 -6.51 -3.98
CA SER A 116 -8.55 -7.65 -4.50
C SER A 116 -9.70 -8.09 -3.58
N GLY A 117 -9.72 -7.60 -2.33
CA GLY A 117 -10.49 -8.17 -1.24
C GLY A 117 -9.68 -9.23 -0.47
N ILE A 118 -10.10 -9.48 0.77
CA ILE A 118 -9.47 -10.45 1.66
C ILE A 118 -9.95 -11.85 1.30
N TYR A 119 -9.00 -12.73 0.99
CA TYR A 119 -9.20 -14.17 0.94
C TYR A 119 -8.78 -14.80 2.27
N ALA A 120 -9.67 -15.58 2.87
CA ALA A 120 -9.34 -16.41 4.02
C ALA A 120 -9.01 -17.83 3.51
N PRO A 121 -7.74 -18.24 3.46
CA PRO A 121 -7.40 -19.61 3.09
C PRO A 121 -7.98 -20.57 4.14
N GLY A 122 -8.82 -21.51 3.68
CA GLY A 122 -9.40 -22.58 4.49
C GLY A 122 -8.41 -23.69 4.83
#